data_AF-A4WJW9-F1
#
_entry.id   AF-A4WJW9-F1
#
_cell.length_a   1.000
_cell.length_b   1.000
_cell.length_c   1.000
_cell.angle_alpha   90.00
_cell.angle_beta   90.00
_cell.angle_gamma   90.00
#
_symmetry.space_group_name_H-M   'P 1'
#
loop_
_entity.id
_entity.type
_entity.pdbx_description
1 polymer ?
#
loop_
_entity_poly.entity_id
_entity_poly.type
_entity_poly.pdbx_seq_one_letter_code
_entity_poly.pdbx_strand_id
1 'polypeptide(L)'
;MTCGFVSRQFPAEVSFDEAKTYAVLTGCGLEVGSYVVVEGGGRRYLASVSKLQVADIYAVAKTPVLTPEQEKAVSLRLGPLIAELEILSECFGNSCGPPATPVPIHSSVRPPAPGEVGEMLGLPREGVVLGALALPSGRAVEGEVVRLPLEALRHHVLVVGTTGSGKTVLVKEIAKQLAGQQVVALDAVGHFYHLAYSGVRVRVVLPVTRQMARRGARAVVRRVVKTAAWGSRARFKARVRFKKQRATGEVYLAGAVVEVESPRGRGVFEVVPWALESRRILRDLPRAIPILSQQARIFYQRVLKRAVELSGQKTAEGLYEFLTSPAEGERRPVVMYEKLGMELGLHSSTMENIVRALLALVETGLVDVVGGGFRVVEPRYDFSGYTVVDISRLNVHQQRLVVYRILDAVYRRARPTTAVLIDEAHLFFPQTRSEDEQAFIEGHLTRLTRLGRARGIAVVFATHMPTDLNDVVVQLANTKVILRSDLKILDRLDVPAKDRRFLAVADKGIAYVRSYAYRHPIYVKVQKTVAHFG
;
A
#
# COMPACT_ATOMS: atom_id res chain seq x y z
N MET A 1 -25.72 23.57 -22.43
CA MET A 1 -26.36 23.28 -23.73
C MET A 1 -26.84 21.84 -23.72
N THR A 2 -28.11 21.62 -24.03
CA THR A 2 -28.66 20.28 -24.29
C THR A 2 -28.00 19.70 -25.53
N CYS A 3 -27.67 18.41 -25.49
CA CYS A 3 -27.02 17.72 -26.60
C CYS A 3 -27.68 16.37 -26.94
N GLY A 4 -28.83 16.08 -26.33
CA GLY A 4 -29.70 14.95 -26.65
C GLY A 4 -30.98 14.95 -25.84
N PHE A 5 -31.79 13.90 -25.99
CA PHE A 5 -32.99 13.69 -25.19
C PHE A 5 -33.29 12.19 -25.02
N VAL A 6 -34.01 11.85 -23.95
CA VAL A 6 -34.44 10.47 -23.67
C VAL A 6 -35.40 9.99 -24.75
N SER A 7 -35.04 8.88 -25.39
CA SER A 7 -35.77 8.30 -26.50
C SER A 7 -37.06 7.64 -26.02
N ARG A 8 -38.11 7.73 -26.84
CA ARG A 8 -39.32 6.92 -26.70
C ARG A 8 -39.20 5.51 -27.32
N GLN A 9 -38.13 5.26 -28.07
CA GLN A 9 -37.96 4.01 -28.84
C GLN A 9 -37.72 2.80 -27.94
N PHE A 10 -37.21 3.03 -26.73
CA PHE A 10 -36.92 2.00 -25.75
C PHE A 10 -37.47 2.45 -24.39
N PRO A 11 -38.00 1.53 -23.57
CA PRO A 11 -38.48 1.87 -22.24
C PRO A 11 -37.31 2.31 -21.35
N ALA A 12 -37.58 3.29 -20.48
CA ALA A 12 -36.72 3.55 -19.33
C ALA A 12 -37.09 2.57 -18.23
N GLU A 13 -36.10 1.90 -17.63
CA GLU A 13 -36.32 0.84 -16.64
C GLU A 13 -35.50 1.14 -15.37
N VAL A 14 -36.15 0.99 -14.23
CA VAL A 14 -35.50 0.94 -12.92
C VAL A 14 -36.06 -0.28 -12.18
N SER A 15 -35.16 -1.18 -11.83
CA SER A 15 -35.42 -2.41 -11.10
C SER A 15 -34.43 -2.54 -9.94
N PHE A 16 -34.51 -3.65 -9.19
CA PHE A 16 -33.52 -3.96 -8.15
C PHE A 16 -32.13 -4.23 -8.72
N ASP A 17 -32.05 -4.63 -9.99
CA ASP A 17 -30.80 -5.06 -10.63
C ASP A 17 -30.23 -4.00 -11.58
N GLU A 18 -31.10 -3.19 -12.22
CA GLU A 18 -30.68 -2.26 -13.27
C GLU A 18 -31.45 -0.94 -13.23
N ALA A 19 -30.75 0.16 -13.54
CA ALA A 19 -31.36 1.46 -13.81
C ALA A 19 -30.80 2.00 -15.13
N LYS A 20 -31.59 1.91 -16.20
CA LYS A 20 -31.13 2.22 -17.55
C LYS A 20 -32.15 3.04 -18.33
N THR A 21 -31.63 3.88 -19.23
CA THR A 21 -32.45 4.60 -20.21
C THR A 21 -31.69 4.74 -21.52
N TYR A 22 -32.38 5.17 -22.57
CA TYR A 22 -31.80 5.35 -23.90
C TYR A 22 -31.97 6.79 -24.32
N ALA A 23 -30.92 7.39 -24.88
CA ALA A 23 -30.94 8.77 -25.36
C ALA A 23 -30.55 8.85 -26.83
N VAL A 24 -31.23 9.75 -27.54
CA VAL A 24 -30.81 10.19 -28.88
C VAL A 24 -29.88 11.37 -28.70
N LEU A 25 -28.65 11.28 -29.22
CA LEU A 25 -27.64 12.33 -29.14
C LEU A 25 -27.61 13.12 -30.45
N THR A 26 -27.60 14.45 -30.34
CA THR A 26 -27.68 15.37 -31.49
C THR A 26 -26.41 16.21 -31.70
N GLY A 27 -25.38 16.04 -30.85
CA GLY A 27 -24.12 16.77 -31.03
C GLY A 27 -23.07 16.66 -29.92
N CYS A 28 -23.22 15.76 -28.95
CA CYS A 28 -22.20 15.57 -27.91
C CYS A 28 -21.05 14.66 -28.41
N GLY A 29 -19.80 15.09 -28.29
CA GLY A 29 -18.62 14.22 -28.44
C GLY A 29 -18.42 13.32 -27.21
N LEU A 30 -19.34 12.37 -27.01
CA LEU A 30 -19.32 11.43 -25.89
C LEU A 30 -18.62 10.13 -26.28
N GLU A 31 -17.96 9.52 -25.29
CA GLU A 31 -17.39 8.18 -25.36
C GLU A 31 -17.99 7.28 -24.27
N VAL A 32 -17.80 5.97 -24.38
CA VAL A 32 -18.23 5.02 -23.34
C VAL A 32 -17.58 5.39 -21.99
N GLY A 33 -18.40 5.43 -20.95
CA GLY A 33 -18.05 5.85 -19.60
C GLY A 33 -18.18 7.35 -19.36
N SER A 34 -18.47 8.17 -20.37
CA SER A 34 -18.75 9.60 -20.17
C SER A 34 -19.95 9.82 -19.27
N TYR A 35 -19.87 10.79 -18.37
CA TYR A 35 -20.99 11.22 -17.56
C TYR A 35 -21.88 12.20 -18.32
N VAL A 36 -23.19 12.08 -18.13
CA VAL A 36 -24.21 13.01 -18.63
C VAL A 36 -25.23 13.29 -17.53
N VAL A 37 -25.84 14.47 -17.59
CA VAL A 37 -26.97 14.83 -16.71
C VAL A 37 -28.23 14.81 -17.53
N VAL A 38 -29.24 14.09 -17.02
CA VAL A 38 -30.58 14.02 -17.60
C VAL A 38 -31.54 14.79 -16.72
N GLU A 39 -32.25 15.74 -17.30
CA GLU A 39 -33.16 16.65 -16.60
C GLU A 39 -34.59 16.44 -17.07
N GLY A 40 -35.47 16.05 -16.15
CA GLY A 40 -36.87 15.78 -16.44
C GLY A 40 -37.69 15.46 -15.19
N GLY A 41 -38.99 15.75 -15.22
CA GLY A 41 -39.89 15.46 -14.11
C GLY A 41 -39.53 16.18 -12.79
N GLY A 42 -38.87 17.34 -12.86
CA GLY A 42 -38.38 18.09 -11.70
C GLY A 42 -37.16 17.47 -11.00
N ARG A 43 -36.48 16.51 -11.65
CA ARG A 43 -35.34 15.77 -11.11
C ARG A 43 -34.12 15.90 -12.03
N ARG A 44 -32.94 15.73 -11.44
CA ARG A 44 -31.68 15.57 -12.17
C ARG A 44 -31.18 14.14 -11.97
N TYR A 45 -30.84 13.46 -13.05
CA TYR A 45 -30.27 12.11 -13.03
C TYR A 45 -28.85 12.17 -13.54
N LEU A 46 -27.89 11.65 -12.79
CA LEU A 46 -26.54 11.43 -13.29
C LEU A 46 -26.49 10.06 -13.95
N ALA A 47 -26.02 10.01 -15.18
CA ALA A 47 -25.87 8.76 -15.90
C ALA A 47 -24.47 8.62 -16.52
N SER A 48 -24.04 7.38 -16.69
CA SER A 48 -22.83 7.00 -17.44
C SER A 48 -23.23 6.36 -18.76
N VAL A 49 -22.57 6.74 -19.84
CA VAL A 49 -22.77 6.12 -21.17
C VAL A 49 -22.22 4.69 -21.16
N SER A 50 -23.09 3.68 -21.12
CA SER A 50 -22.69 2.26 -21.14
C SER A 50 -22.39 1.76 -22.55
N LYS A 51 -23.10 2.29 -23.55
CA LYS A 51 -22.99 1.90 -24.97
C LYS A 51 -23.32 3.08 -25.88
N LEU A 52 -22.60 3.18 -27.00
CA LEU A 52 -22.89 4.09 -28.11
C LEU A 52 -23.12 3.26 -29.37
N GLN A 53 -24.17 3.58 -30.12
CA GLN A 53 -24.53 2.88 -31.34
C GLN A 53 -24.96 3.87 -32.41
N VAL A 54 -24.35 3.75 -33.59
CA VAL A 54 -24.83 4.33 -34.84
C VAL A 54 -25.11 3.16 -35.77
N ALA A 55 -26.24 3.18 -36.45
CA ALA A 55 -26.59 2.16 -37.41
C ALA A 55 -27.13 2.80 -38.69
N ASP A 56 -26.74 2.24 -39.82
CA ASP A 56 -27.35 2.56 -41.11
C ASP A 56 -28.77 1.97 -41.19
N ILE A 57 -29.72 2.70 -41.78
CA ILE A 57 -31.12 2.25 -41.91
C ILE A 57 -31.21 0.90 -42.64
N TYR A 58 -30.39 0.68 -43.68
CA TYR A 58 -30.36 -0.59 -44.41
C TYR A 58 -29.75 -1.72 -43.57
N ALA A 59 -28.75 -1.42 -42.73
CA ALA A 59 -28.20 -2.38 -41.78
C ALA A 59 -29.23 -2.77 -40.70
N VAL A 60 -30.02 -1.82 -40.20
CA VAL A 60 -31.13 -2.09 -39.26
C VAL A 60 -32.21 -2.93 -39.93
N ALA A 61 -32.54 -2.63 -41.19
CA ALA A 61 -33.49 -3.39 -42.00
C ALA A 61 -32.95 -4.76 -42.47
N LYS A 62 -31.68 -5.10 -42.15
CA LYS A 62 -30.99 -6.32 -42.59
C LYS A 62 -31.09 -6.56 -44.10
N THR A 63 -31.02 -5.48 -44.89
CA THR A 63 -31.12 -5.57 -46.35
C THR A 63 -29.85 -6.25 -46.90
N PRO A 64 -29.96 -7.37 -47.62
CA PRO A 64 -28.79 -8.08 -48.13
C PRO A 64 -28.18 -7.31 -49.32
N VAL A 65 -26.86 -7.29 -49.38
CA VAL A 65 -26.10 -6.76 -50.51
C VAL A 65 -25.38 -7.91 -51.19
N LEU A 66 -25.47 -7.97 -52.52
CA LEU A 66 -25.05 -9.15 -53.28
C LEU A 66 -23.63 -9.05 -53.81
N THR A 67 -23.04 -7.84 -53.91
CA THR A 67 -21.65 -7.64 -54.34
C THR A 67 -20.93 -6.50 -53.59
N PRO A 68 -19.58 -6.53 -53.49
CA PRO A 68 -18.79 -5.43 -52.91
C PRO A 68 -18.98 -4.08 -53.63
N GLU A 69 -19.26 -4.08 -54.93
CA GLU A 69 -19.54 -2.87 -55.72
C GLU A 69 -20.89 -2.28 -55.35
N GLN A 70 -21.91 -3.12 -55.14
CA GLN A 70 -23.21 -2.69 -54.63
C GLN A 70 -23.08 -2.10 -53.23
N GLU A 71 -22.30 -2.73 -52.33
CA GLU A 71 -22.08 -2.24 -50.96
C GLU A 71 -21.48 -0.82 -50.97
N LYS A 72 -20.53 -0.56 -51.87
CA LYS A 72 -19.93 0.77 -52.03
C LYS A 72 -20.83 1.79 -52.72
N ALA A 73 -21.80 1.34 -53.52
CA ALA A 73 -22.72 2.20 -54.25
C ALA A 73 -23.93 2.63 -53.41
N VAL A 74 -24.29 1.88 -52.36
CA VAL A 74 -25.37 2.24 -51.45
C VAL A 74 -24.99 3.49 -50.65
N SER A 75 -25.82 4.54 -50.76
CA SER A 75 -25.64 5.75 -49.96
C SER A 75 -25.84 5.45 -48.48
N LEU A 76 -24.86 5.81 -47.64
CA LEU A 76 -25.00 5.71 -46.18
C LEU A 76 -26.16 6.58 -45.69
N ARG A 77 -27.16 5.95 -45.09
CA ARG A 77 -28.27 6.56 -44.37
C ARG A 77 -28.12 6.23 -42.88
N LEU A 78 -27.19 6.91 -42.24
CA LEU A 78 -26.95 6.76 -40.81
C LEU A 78 -28.15 7.26 -40.01
N GLY A 79 -28.69 6.41 -39.15
CA GLY A 79 -29.61 6.81 -38.09
C GLY A 79 -28.90 7.68 -37.03
N PRO A 80 -29.66 8.27 -36.11
CA PRO A 80 -29.06 9.11 -35.08
C PRO A 80 -28.20 8.27 -34.12
N LEU A 81 -27.23 8.93 -33.47
CA LEU A 81 -26.43 8.29 -32.44
C LEU A 81 -27.30 7.98 -31.22
N ILE A 82 -27.42 6.70 -30.87
CA ILE A 82 -28.16 6.23 -29.70
C ILE A 82 -27.17 5.86 -28.61
N ALA A 83 -27.39 6.41 -27.42
CA ALA A 83 -26.65 6.06 -26.21
C ALA A 83 -27.53 5.24 -25.27
N GLU A 84 -26.99 4.14 -24.76
CA GLU A 84 -27.52 3.50 -23.56
C GLU A 84 -26.86 4.16 -22.34
N LEU A 85 -27.68 4.56 -21.38
CA LEU A 85 -27.28 5.31 -20.20
C LEU A 85 -27.58 4.47 -18.95
N GLU A 86 -26.55 4.17 -18.16
CA GLU A 86 -26.67 3.58 -16.82
C GLU A 86 -26.86 4.71 -15.82
N ILE A 87 -28.00 4.76 -15.12
CA ILE A 87 -28.29 5.79 -14.13
C ILE A 87 -27.51 5.47 -12.86
N LEU A 88 -26.71 6.43 -12.40
CA LEU A 88 -25.87 6.29 -11.21
C LEU A 88 -26.52 6.93 -9.99
N SER A 89 -27.13 8.10 -10.16
CA SER A 89 -27.82 8.78 -9.07
C SER A 89 -29.00 9.60 -9.54
N GLU A 90 -29.95 9.79 -8.62
CA GLU A 90 -31.14 10.60 -8.80
C GLU A 90 -31.14 11.71 -7.74
N CYS A 91 -31.34 12.95 -8.17
CA CYS A 91 -31.32 14.12 -7.31
C CYS A 91 -32.64 14.89 -7.38
N PHE A 92 -33.18 15.21 -6.20
CA PHE A 92 -34.28 16.14 -6.02
C PHE A 92 -33.77 17.38 -5.28
N GLY A 93 -33.70 18.51 -5.98
CA GLY A 93 -32.97 19.69 -5.51
C GLY A 93 -31.49 19.38 -5.31
N ASN A 94 -31.02 19.53 -4.06
CA ASN A 94 -29.62 19.27 -3.64
C ASN A 94 -29.45 17.89 -2.97
N SER A 95 -30.51 17.11 -2.82
CA SER A 95 -30.45 15.79 -2.20
C SER A 95 -30.36 14.72 -3.30
N CYS A 96 -29.24 14.02 -3.34
CA CYS A 96 -28.99 12.93 -4.28
C CYS A 96 -29.00 11.58 -3.58
N GLY A 97 -29.58 10.57 -4.22
CA GLY A 97 -29.64 9.18 -3.76
C GLY A 97 -29.47 8.18 -4.91
N PRO A 98 -29.59 6.87 -4.62
CA PRO A 98 -29.69 5.84 -5.64
C PRO A 98 -30.89 6.09 -6.58
N PRO A 99 -30.80 5.69 -7.86
CA PRO A 99 -31.93 5.81 -8.78
C PRO A 99 -33.09 4.93 -8.32
N ALA A 100 -34.26 5.54 -8.15
CA ALA A 100 -35.47 4.84 -7.71
C ALA A 100 -36.62 4.97 -8.71
N THR A 101 -36.50 5.88 -9.68
CA THR A 101 -37.57 6.15 -10.64
C THR A 101 -37.09 6.15 -12.07
N PRO A 102 -37.90 5.62 -13.02
CA PRO A 102 -37.60 5.73 -14.44
C PRO A 102 -37.46 7.18 -14.89
N VAL A 103 -36.47 7.44 -15.74
CA VAL A 103 -36.26 8.75 -16.33
C VAL A 103 -37.40 9.07 -17.30
N PRO A 104 -38.07 10.24 -17.21
CA PRO A 104 -39.16 10.57 -18.11
C PRO A 104 -38.73 10.63 -19.59
N ILE A 105 -39.62 10.22 -20.49
CA ILE A 105 -39.39 10.30 -21.93
C ILE A 105 -39.23 11.76 -22.36
N HIS A 106 -38.35 12.00 -23.35
CA HIS A 106 -37.97 13.32 -23.86
C HIS A 106 -37.28 14.24 -22.83
N SER A 107 -36.87 13.71 -21.67
CA SER A 107 -36.01 14.45 -20.74
C SER A 107 -34.74 14.91 -21.43
N SER A 108 -34.27 16.11 -21.08
CA SER A 108 -33.13 16.76 -21.70
C SER A 108 -31.82 16.08 -21.27
N VAL A 109 -30.93 15.78 -22.21
CA VAL A 109 -29.60 15.23 -21.91
C VAL A 109 -28.54 16.29 -22.22
N ARG A 110 -27.64 16.54 -21.26
CA ARG A 110 -26.54 17.49 -21.41
C ARG A 110 -25.24 16.98 -20.79
N PRO A 111 -24.09 17.53 -21.18
CA PRO A 111 -22.86 17.33 -20.44
C PRO A 111 -23.00 17.93 -19.02
N PRO A 112 -22.36 17.33 -18.00
CA PRO A 112 -22.32 17.88 -16.66
C PRO A 112 -21.56 19.22 -16.64
N ALA A 113 -21.95 20.13 -15.75
CA ALA A 113 -21.15 21.31 -15.44
C ALA A 113 -19.91 20.91 -14.63
N PRO A 114 -18.83 21.73 -14.62
CA PRO A 114 -17.65 21.45 -13.80
C PRO A 114 -18.01 21.30 -12.31
N GLY A 115 -17.64 20.17 -11.70
CA GLY A 115 -17.95 19.86 -10.29
C GLY A 115 -19.33 19.22 -10.03
N GLU A 116 -20.21 19.17 -11.03
CA GLU A 116 -21.57 18.63 -10.87
C GLU A 116 -21.59 17.10 -10.70
N VAL A 117 -20.63 16.39 -11.33
CA VAL A 117 -20.56 14.92 -11.23
C VAL A 117 -20.20 14.52 -9.80
N GLY A 118 -19.21 15.17 -9.20
CA GLY A 118 -18.78 14.91 -7.83
C GLY A 118 -19.87 15.24 -6.82
N GLU A 119 -20.63 16.32 -7.02
CA GLU A 119 -21.81 16.65 -6.21
C GLU A 119 -22.85 15.53 -6.28
N MET A 120 -23.26 15.14 -7.49
CA MET A 120 -24.33 14.15 -7.69
C MET A 120 -23.93 12.73 -7.26
N LEU A 121 -22.64 12.39 -7.30
CA LEU A 121 -22.09 11.14 -6.75
C LEU A 121 -21.90 11.19 -5.23
N GLY A 122 -22.01 12.37 -4.61
CA GLY A 122 -21.73 12.57 -3.19
C GLY A 122 -20.26 12.34 -2.83
N LEU A 123 -19.34 12.74 -3.71
CA LEU A 123 -17.91 12.57 -3.46
C LEU A 123 -17.45 13.42 -2.26
N PRO A 124 -16.55 12.89 -1.41
CA PRO A 124 -16.07 13.64 -0.25
C PRO A 124 -15.31 14.93 -0.62
N ARG A 125 -15.56 16.00 0.14
CA ARG A 125 -14.93 17.33 -0.06
C ARG A 125 -13.62 17.50 0.71
N GLU A 126 -13.38 16.68 1.72
CA GLU A 126 -12.20 16.72 2.58
C GLU A 126 -11.45 15.39 2.58
N GLY A 127 -10.18 15.44 2.96
CA GLY A 127 -9.30 14.27 3.03
C GLY A 127 -8.10 14.35 2.09
N VAL A 128 -7.48 13.20 1.86
CA VAL A 128 -6.29 13.09 1.00
C VAL A 128 -6.71 13.07 -0.45
N VAL A 129 -6.14 13.95 -1.27
CA VAL A 129 -6.36 14.00 -2.72
C VAL A 129 -5.76 12.76 -3.37
N LEU A 130 -6.59 11.99 -4.08
CA LEU A 130 -6.11 10.85 -4.89
C LEU A 130 -5.79 11.26 -6.33
N GLY A 131 -6.49 12.27 -6.86
CA GLY A 131 -6.32 12.75 -8.23
C GLY A 131 -7.58 13.43 -8.75
N ALA A 132 -7.69 13.56 -10.07
CA ALA A 132 -8.90 14.03 -10.73
C ALA A 132 -9.84 12.86 -11.04
N LEU A 133 -11.16 13.08 -11.02
CA LEU A 133 -12.10 12.08 -11.52
C LEU A 133 -11.78 11.83 -13.00
N ALA A 134 -11.88 10.59 -13.45
CA ALA A 134 -11.57 10.21 -14.82
C ALA A 134 -12.63 9.30 -15.41
N LEU A 135 -12.62 9.22 -16.73
CA LEU A 135 -13.36 8.21 -17.49
C LEU A 135 -12.51 6.94 -17.61
N PRO A 136 -13.09 5.78 -17.98
CA PRO A 136 -12.33 4.55 -18.23
C PRO A 136 -11.25 4.71 -19.30
N SER A 137 -11.44 5.65 -20.25
CA SER A 137 -10.44 6.06 -21.26
C SER A 137 -9.20 6.75 -20.68
N GLY A 138 -9.25 7.18 -19.41
CA GLY A 138 -8.20 7.98 -18.77
C GLY A 138 -8.30 9.48 -19.00
N ARG A 139 -9.35 9.95 -19.71
CA ARG A 139 -9.69 11.38 -19.80
C ARG A 139 -10.16 11.89 -18.44
N ALA A 140 -9.61 13.01 -17.97
CA ALA A 140 -10.05 13.63 -16.72
C ALA A 140 -11.40 14.34 -16.91
N VAL A 141 -12.25 14.29 -15.90
CA VAL A 141 -13.50 15.05 -15.83
C VAL A 141 -13.19 16.43 -15.24
N GLU A 142 -13.64 17.47 -15.93
CA GLU A 142 -13.29 18.85 -15.60
C GLU A 142 -13.90 19.31 -14.27
N GLY A 143 -13.12 20.03 -13.45
CA GLY A 143 -13.56 20.54 -12.16
C GLY A 143 -13.68 19.49 -11.04
N GLU A 144 -13.41 18.22 -11.32
CA GLU A 144 -13.65 17.11 -10.39
C GLU A 144 -12.37 16.63 -9.71
N VAL A 145 -12.26 16.85 -8.40
CA VAL A 145 -11.13 16.36 -7.61
C VAL A 145 -11.56 15.31 -6.60
N VAL A 146 -10.96 14.13 -6.67
CA VAL A 146 -11.31 12.98 -5.84
C VAL A 146 -10.47 12.97 -4.57
N ARG A 147 -11.14 12.86 -3.42
CA ARG A 147 -10.52 12.81 -2.10
C ARG A 147 -10.95 11.56 -1.34
N LEU A 148 -10.00 10.97 -0.64
CA LEU A 148 -10.23 9.91 0.34
C LEU A 148 -10.29 10.52 1.75
N PRO A 149 -11.43 10.46 2.44
CA PRO A 149 -11.55 10.93 3.82
C PRO A 149 -10.52 10.29 4.73
N LEU A 150 -10.05 11.03 5.73
CA LEU A 150 -9.11 10.50 6.72
C LEU A 150 -9.68 9.29 7.47
N GLU A 151 -10.99 9.25 7.67
CA GLU A 151 -11.68 8.08 8.23
C GLU A 151 -11.56 6.85 7.31
N ALA A 152 -11.73 7.02 6.00
CA ALA A 152 -11.57 5.95 5.03
C ALA A 152 -10.13 5.44 4.97
N LEU A 153 -9.15 6.35 5.08
CA LEU A 153 -7.73 6.01 5.19
C LEU A 153 -7.42 5.18 6.46
N ARG A 154 -8.09 5.46 7.59
CA ARG A 154 -7.96 4.68 8.85
C ARG A 154 -8.55 3.27 8.77
N HIS A 155 -9.45 3.02 7.82
CA HIS A 155 -9.96 1.68 7.53
C HIS A 155 -9.07 0.90 6.55
N HIS A 156 -7.83 1.36 6.39
CA HIS A 156 -6.76 0.80 5.58
C HIS A 156 -7.05 0.84 4.08
N VAL A 157 -5.96 0.94 3.32
CA VAL A 157 -5.99 1.04 1.87
C VAL A 157 -5.10 -0.03 1.28
N LEU A 158 -5.61 -0.75 0.29
CA LEU A 158 -4.83 -1.65 -0.54
C LEU A 158 -4.65 -1.02 -1.92
N VAL A 159 -3.39 -0.76 -2.29
CA VAL A 159 -2.99 -0.26 -3.60
C VAL A 159 -2.37 -1.40 -4.39
N VAL A 160 -3.03 -1.77 -5.50
CA VAL A 160 -2.57 -2.85 -6.38
C VAL A 160 -2.25 -2.29 -7.76
N GLY A 161 -1.16 -2.73 -8.36
CA GLY A 161 -0.84 -2.40 -9.74
C GLY A 161 0.43 -3.07 -10.23
N THR A 162 0.48 -3.37 -11.52
CA THR A 162 1.69 -3.89 -12.19
C THR A 162 2.84 -2.89 -12.14
N THR A 163 4.07 -3.37 -12.36
CA THR A 163 5.25 -2.50 -12.45
C THR A 163 5.03 -1.39 -13.48
N GLY A 164 5.37 -0.15 -13.09
CA GLY A 164 5.20 1.02 -13.96
C GLY A 164 3.79 1.61 -14.04
N SER A 165 2.77 0.97 -13.45
CA SER A 165 1.37 1.46 -13.44
C SER A 165 1.17 2.78 -12.68
N GLY A 166 2.08 3.13 -11.77
CA GLY A 166 2.00 4.36 -10.95
C GLY A 166 1.78 4.13 -9.46
N LYS A 167 1.72 2.88 -8.98
CA LYS A 167 1.56 2.49 -7.56
C LYS A 167 2.41 3.34 -6.59
N THR A 168 3.73 3.34 -6.77
CA THR A 168 4.64 4.06 -5.87
C THR A 168 4.47 5.59 -5.96
N VAL A 169 4.07 6.13 -7.11
CA VAL A 169 3.78 7.57 -7.24
C VAL A 169 2.56 7.93 -6.40
N LEU A 170 1.46 7.17 -6.54
CA LEU A 170 0.25 7.37 -5.76
C LEU A 170 0.52 7.32 -4.24
N VAL A 171 1.22 6.28 -3.77
CA VAL A 171 1.51 6.13 -2.33
C VAL A 171 2.36 7.30 -1.82
N LYS A 172 3.25 7.85 -2.65
CA LYS A 172 4.04 9.05 -2.29
C LYS A 172 3.25 10.34 -2.32
N GLU A 173 2.27 10.49 -3.22
CA GLU A 173 1.34 11.63 -3.17
C GLU A 173 0.55 11.64 -1.86
N ILE A 174 0.05 10.46 -1.44
CA ILE A 174 -0.59 10.27 -0.14
C ILE A 174 0.38 10.64 0.99
N ALA A 175 1.61 10.10 0.95
CA ALA A 175 2.64 10.36 1.94
C ALA A 175 2.98 11.85 2.09
N LYS A 176 3.11 12.58 0.97
CA LYS A 176 3.43 14.01 0.95
C LYS A 176 2.33 14.82 1.62
N GLN A 177 1.07 14.54 1.33
CA GLN A 177 -0.07 15.22 1.95
C GLN A 177 -0.17 14.95 3.45
N LEU A 178 0.25 13.76 3.90
CA LEU A 178 0.26 13.37 5.30
C LEU A 178 1.55 13.74 6.03
N ALA A 179 2.56 14.32 5.36
CA ALA A 179 3.88 14.56 5.94
C ALA A 179 3.89 15.52 7.15
N GLY A 180 2.84 16.33 7.31
CA GLY A 180 2.60 17.14 8.52
C GLY A 180 2.13 16.32 9.74
N GLN A 181 1.73 15.07 9.53
CA GLN A 181 1.37 14.10 10.56
C GLN A 181 2.51 13.10 10.78
N GLN A 182 2.28 12.07 11.60
CA GLN A 182 3.21 10.97 11.80
C GLN A 182 3.08 9.96 10.64
N VAL A 183 4.08 9.90 9.76
CA VAL A 183 4.10 8.98 8.61
C VAL A 183 5.33 8.08 8.69
N VAL A 184 5.12 6.77 8.61
CA VAL A 184 6.18 5.76 8.58
C VAL A 184 6.09 4.99 7.27
N ALA A 185 7.07 5.19 6.38
CA ALA A 185 7.17 4.45 5.13
C ALA A 185 8.20 3.31 5.26
N LEU A 186 7.75 2.07 5.08
CA LEU A 186 8.60 0.88 5.01
C LEU A 186 9.07 0.70 3.57
N ASP A 187 10.34 0.99 3.30
CA ASP A 187 10.86 1.15 1.95
C ASP A 187 11.75 -0.04 1.54
N ALA A 188 11.12 -1.01 0.88
CA ALA A 188 11.77 -2.22 0.35
C ALA A 188 12.66 -1.94 -0.88
N VAL A 189 12.48 -0.81 -1.56
CA VAL A 189 13.09 -0.55 -2.88
C VAL A 189 14.01 0.67 -2.85
N GLY A 190 13.68 1.69 -2.05
CA GLY A 190 14.43 2.94 -1.90
C GLY A 190 13.75 4.17 -2.50
N HIS A 191 12.47 4.07 -2.89
CA HIS A 191 11.77 5.14 -3.62
C HIS A 191 11.23 6.27 -2.74
N PHE A 192 11.12 6.05 -1.43
CA PHE A 192 10.47 7.00 -0.51
C PHE A 192 11.41 8.15 -0.10
N TYR A 193 12.72 7.97 -0.30
CA TYR A 193 13.72 9.05 -0.23
C TYR A 193 13.40 10.22 -1.18
N HIS A 194 12.70 9.94 -2.29
CA HIS A 194 12.44 10.93 -3.34
C HIS A 194 11.61 12.13 -2.85
N LEU A 195 10.84 11.98 -1.76
CA LEU A 195 10.08 13.08 -1.18
C LEU A 195 10.98 14.22 -0.64
N ALA A 196 12.25 13.93 -0.32
CA ALA A 196 13.22 14.97 0.03
C ALA A 196 13.39 16.02 -1.08
N TYR A 197 13.28 15.59 -2.34
CA TYR A 197 13.35 16.46 -3.52
C TYR A 197 11.99 17.08 -3.88
N SER A 198 11.01 16.96 -2.99
CA SER A 198 9.67 17.57 -3.10
C SER A 198 9.34 18.42 -1.87
N GLY A 199 10.37 18.92 -1.18
CA GLY A 199 10.22 19.82 -0.02
C GLY A 199 9.90 19.13 1.30
N VAL A 200 9.88 17.79 1.35
CA VAL A 200 9.59 17.04 2.58
C VAL A 200 10.88 16.79 3.35
N ARG A 201 10.92 17.12 4.64
CA ARG A 201 12.05 16.71 5.50
C ARG A 201 11.96 15.20 5.76
N VAL A 202 12.99 14.45 5.37
CA VAL A 202 13.01 13.00 5.50
C VAL A 202 13.88 12.56 6.67
N ARG A 203 13.27 11.90 7.65
CA ARG A 203 13.99 11.13 8.67
C ARG A 203 14.18 9.71 8.17
N VAL A 204 15.39 9.17 8.26
CA VAL A 204 15.73 7.83 7.77
C VAL A 204 16.11 6.95 8.95
N VAL A 205 15.26 6.01 9.31
CA VAL A 205 15.63 4.89 10.19
C VAL A 205 16.40 3.89 9.35
N LEU A 206 17.68 3.73 9.66
CA LEU A 206 18.60 2.91 8.88
C LEU A 206 19.14 1.75 9.71
N PRO A 207 18.70 0.50 9.45
CA PRO A 207 19.29 -0.69 10.03
C PRO A 207 20.79 -0.79 9.69
N VAL A 208 21.64 -0.84 10.72
CA VAL A 208 23.09 -0.97 10.58
C VAL A 208 23.48 -2.37 11.00
N THR A 209 24.06 -3.14 10.08
CA THR A 209 24.58 -4.47 10.40
C THR A 209 25.99 -4.40 11.00
N ARG A 210 26.42 -5.46 11.71
CA ARG A 210 27.81 -5.62 12.17
C ARG A 210 28.83 -5.41 11.04
N GLN A 211 28.57 -5.97 9.86
CA GLN A 211 29.44 -5.80 8.69
C GLN A 211 29.54 -4.34 8.23
N MET A 212 28.42 -3.60 8.25
CA MET A 212 28.41 -2.17 7.90
C MET A 212 29.15 -1.33 8.95
N ALA A 213 28.91 -1.59 10.25
CA ALA A 213 29.57 -0.90 11.34
C ALA A 213 31.10 -1.08 11.32
N ARG A 214 31.59 -2.30 11.02
CA ARG A 214 33.04 -2.57 10.86
C ARG A 214 33.71 -1.69 9.78
N ARG A 215 32.99 -1.28 8.74
CA ARG A 215 33.47 -0.36 7.69
C ARG A 215 33.44 1.12 8.10
N GLY A 216 33.00 1.42 9.32
CA GLY A 216 32.96 2.76 9.90
C GLY A 216 31.73 3.60 9.53
N ALA A 217 31.56 4.74 10.19
CA ALA A 217 30.39 5.62 10.00
C ALA A 217 30.25 6.15 8.56
N ARG A 218 31.35 6.23 7.80
CA ARG A 218 31.32 6.61 6.38
C ARG A 218 30.53 5.60 5.54
N ALA A 219 30.52 4.32 5.89
CA ALA A 219 29.72 3.31 5.20
C ALA A 219 28.22 3.53 5.40
N VAL A 220 27.81 3.90 6.62
CA VAL A 220 26.43 4.26 6.99
C VAL A 220 25.95 5.47 6.18
N VAL A 221 26.78 6.52 6.10
CA VAL A 221 26.47 7.70 5.27
C VAL A 221 26.39 7.34 3.78
N ARG A 222 27.37 6.60 3.24
CA ARG A 222 27.37 6.18 1.83
C ARG A 222 26.14 5.37 1.45
N ARG A 223 25.60 4.56 2.38
CA ARG A 223 24.37 3.79 2.17
C ARG A 223 23.19 4.71 1.85
N VAL A 224 22.99 5.75 2.64
CA VAL A 224 21.94 6.78 2.47
C VAL A 224 22.15 7.54 1.18
N VAL A 225 23.38 8.01 0.90
CA VAL A 225 23.70 8.75 -0.33
C VAL A 225 23.40 7.90 -1.57
N LYS A 226 23.77 6.61 -1.58
CA LYS A 226 23.52 5.71 -2.72
C LYS A 226 22.02 5.53 -2.99
N THR A 227 21.21 5.38 -1.94
CA THR A 227 19.74 5.28 -2.08
C THR A 227 19.17 6.62 -2.56
N ALA A 228 19.53 7.73 -1.91
CA ALA A 228 19.04 9.07 -2.23
C ALA A 228 19.42 9.56 -3.64
N ALA A 229 20.60 9.19 -4.15
CA ALA A 229 21.07 9.56 -5.48
C ALA A 229 20.44 8.70 -6.59
N TRP A 230 19.91 7.52 -6.26
CA TRP A 230 19.23 6.61 -7.19
C TRP A 230 19.99 6.41 -8.51
N GLY A 231 21.23 5.91 -8.40
CA GLY A 231 22.12 5.62 -9.54
C GLY A 231 22.78 6.83 -10.21
N SER A 232 22.41 8.06 -9.86
CA SER A 232 23.04 9.27 -10.41
C SER A 232 24.35 9.64 -9.72
N ARG A 233 25.21 10.40 -10.42
CA ARG A 233 26.36 11.06 -9.79
C ARG A 233 25.84 12.12 -8.82
N ALA A 234 26.33 12.10 -7.58
CA ALA A 234 25.92 13.04 -6.54
C ALA A 234 27.11 13.50 -5.70
N ARG A 235 27.09 14.77 -5.31
CA ARG A 235 27.96 15.32 -4.25
C ARG A 235 27.20 15.24 -2.94
N PHE A 236 27.92 15.07 -1.82
CA PHE A 236 27.26 15.03 -0.52
C PHE A 236 28.12 15.64 0.58
N LYS A 237 27.45 16.24 1.56
CA LYS A 237 28.03 16.70 2.82
C LYS A 237 27.34 15.94 3.94
N ALA A 238 28.12 15.46 4.92
CA ALA A 238 27.56 14.72 6.04
C ALA A 238 28.15 15.20 7.36
N ARG A 239 27.28 15.42 8.36
CA ARG A 239 27.66 15.68 9.75
C ARG A 239 27.22 14.50 10.60
N VAL A 240 28.19 13.73 11.09
CA VAL A 240 27.94 12.56 11.94
C VAL A 240 28.02 12.96 13.41
N ARG A 241 27.10 12.46 14.23
CA ARG A 241 27.04 12.70 15.68
C ARG A 241 27.36 11.41 16.44
N PHE A 242 28.29 11.51 17.38
CA PHE A 242 28.60 10.46 18.33
C PHE A 242 28.24 10.90 19.74
N LYS A 243 27.88 9.94 20.59
CA LYS A 243 27.62 10.15 22.02
C LYS A 243 28.49 9.21 22.84
N LYS A 244 29.30 9.73 23.75
CA LYS A 244 30.08 8.92 24.69
C LYS A 244 29.32 8.74 26.00
N GLN A 245 29.17 7.50 26.46
CA GLN A 245 28.56 7.20 27.75
C GLN A 245 29.61 7.35 28.85
N ARG A 246 29.36 8.24 29.82
CA ARG A 246 30.34 8.60 30.86
C ARG A 246 30.74 7.41 31.74
N ALA A 247 29.78 6.53 32.09
CA ALA A 247 30.02 5.42 33.01
C ALA A 247 30.85 4.28 32.39
N THR A 248 30.63 3.94 31.12
CA THR A 248 31.28 2.79 30.45
C THR A 248 32.39 3.20 29.49
N GLY A 249 32.49 4.48 29.13
CA GLY A 249 33.38 4.97 28.09
C GLY A 249 32.95 4.64 26.66
N GLU A 250 31.87 3.86 26.49
CA GLU A 250 31.38 3.42 25.18
C GLU A 250 30.93 4.59 24.31
N VAL A 251 31.26 4.50 23.01
CA VAL A 251 30.90 5.49 22.00
C VAL A 251 29.74 4.96 21.17
N TYR A 252 28.69 5.77 21.02
CA TYR A 252 27.47 5.43 20.28
C TYR A 252 27.35 6.30 19.04
N LEU A 253 27.00 5.70 17.90
CA LEU A 253 26.61 6.45 16.71
C LEU A 253 25.18 6.99 16.90
N ALA A 254 25.07 8.28 17.25
CA ALA A 254 23.80 8.89 17.64
C ALA A 254 22.94 9.34 16.45
N GLY A 255 23.55 9.63 15.30
CA GLY A 255 22.84 10.02 14.09
C GLY A 255 23.74 10.70 13.06
N ALA A 256 23.19 11.03 11.90
CA ALA A 256 23.87 11.85 10.91
C ALA A 256 22.88 12.77 10.20
N VAL A 257 23.34 13.95 9.77
CA VAL A 257 22.62 14.78 8.79
C VAL A 257 23.38 14.66 7.48
N VAL A 258 22.70 14.22 6.43
CA VAL A 258 23.29 13.99 5.11
C VAL A 258 22.57 14.88 4.11
N GLU A 259 23.33 15.75 3.46
CA GLU A 259 22.86 16.60 2.36
C GLU A 259 23.39 16.01 1.06
N VAL A 260 22.49 15.74 0.12
CA VAL A 260 22.81 15.15 -1.18
C VAL A 260 22.41 16.14 -2.26
N GLU A 261 23.35 16.45 -3.15
CA GLU A 261 23.16 17.29 -4.32
C GLU A 261 23.39 16.44 -5.56
N SER A 262 22.37 16.38 -6.42
CA SER A 262 22.36 15.59 -7.65
C SER A 262 21.76 16.42 -8.78
N PRO A 263 21.87 15.98 -10.05
CA PRO A 263 21.17 16.61 -11.17
C PRO A 263 19.64 16.68 -10.98
N ARG A 264 19.08 15.89 -10.05
CA ARG A 264 17.65 15.82 -9.76
C ARG A 264 17.22 16.76 -8.62
N GLY A 265 18.14 17.56 -8.10
CA GLY A 265 17.93 18.53 -7.03
C GLY A 265 18.72 18.22 -5.77
N ARG A 266 18.36 18.92 -4.68
CA ARG A 266 18.99 18.80 -3.36
C ARG A 266 18.02 18.14 -2.37
N GLY A 267 18.51 17.18 -1.60
CA GLY A 267 17.77 16.50 -0.55
C GLY A 267 18.54 16.51 0.78
N VAL A 268 17.82 16.65 1.90
CA VAL A 268 18.39 16.62 3.25
C VAL A 268 17.76 15.47 4.05
N PHE A 269 18.62 14.63 4.63
CA PHE A 269 18.22 13.40 5.31
C PHE A 269 18.75 13.39 6.75
N GLU A 270 17.83 13.23 7.70
CA GLU A 270 18.17 12.99 9.11
C GLU A 270 18.24 11.49 9.39
N VAL A 271 19.46 10.96 9.45
CA VAL A 271 19.72 9.53 9.62
C VAL A 271 19.70 9.16 11.10
N VAL A 272 18.88 8.17 11.41
CA VAL A 272 18.74 7.49 12.69
C VAL A 272 19.25 6.06 12.53
N PRO A 273 20.51 5.79 12.88
CA PRO A 273 21.07 4.43 12.95
C PRO A 273 20.20 3.54 13.83
N TRP A 274 19.98 2.31 13.39
CA TRP A 274 19.12 1.36 14.07
C TRP A 274 19.81 0.00 14.18
N ALA A 275 19.84 -0.56 15.38
CA ALA A 275 20.23 -1.94 15.65
C ALA A 275 19.48 -2.44 16.87
N LEU A 276 19.25 -3.75 16.97
CA LEU A 276 18.56 -4.37 18.09
C LEU A 276 19.51 -4.58 19.27
N GLU A 277 18.96 -4.53 20.48
CA GLU A 277 19.67 -4.88 21.70
C GLU A 277 19.13 -6.22 22.22
N SER A 278 20.00 -7.18 22.52
CA SER A 278 19.59 -8.53 22.98
C SER A 278 18.60 -8.48 24.14
N ARG A 279 18.86 -7.59 25.11
CA ARG A 279 18.01 -7.41 26.31
C ARG A 279 16.54 -7.09 26.00
N ARG A 280 16.27 -6.49 24.84
CA ARG A 280 14.93 -6.16 24.38
C ARG A 280 14.38 -7.21 23.42
N ILE A 281 15.14 -7.56 22.39
CA ILE A 281 14.63 -8.44 21.33
C ILE A 281 14.41 -9.88 21.82
N LEU A 282 15.23 -10.41 22.73
CA LEU A 282 15.05 -11.77 23.23
C LEU A 282 13.67 -11.96 23.87
N ARG A 283 13.16 -10.98 24.63
CA ARG A 283 11.83 -11.06 25.24
C ARG A 283 10.69 -11.04 24.22
N ASP A 284 10.91 -10.34 23.10
CA ASP A 284 9.92 -10.14 22.05
C ASP A 284 10.11 -11.11 20.85
N LEU A 285 11.11 -12.01 20.89
CA LEU A 285 11.48 -12.87 19.77
C LEU A 285 10.32 -13.72 19.22
N PRO A 286 9.45 -14.33 20.05
CA PRO A 286 8.25 -15.05 19.57
C PRO A 286 7.31 -14.23 18.70
N ARG A 287 7.39 -12.90 18.80
CA ARG A 287 6.58 -11.95 18.01
C ARG A 287 7.40 -11.25 16.93
N ALA A 288 8.71 -11.46 16.85
CA ALA A 288 9.59 -10.75 15.93
C ALA A 288 9.92 -11.54 14.66
N ILE A 289 9.95 -12.88 14.74
CA ILE A 289 10.28 -13.76 13.63
C ILE A 289 9.31 -14.96 13.54
N PRO A 290 8.87 -15.36 12.34
CA PRO A 290 7.98 -16.51 12.14
C PRO A 290 8.75 -17.85 12.09
N ILE A 291 9.74 -18.04 12.97
CA ILE A 291 10.57 -19.27 12.99
C ILE A 291 10.13 -20.22 14.11
N LEU A 292 9.55 -19.67 15.17
CA LEU A 292 9.12 -20.45 16.32
C LEU A 292 7.77 -21.12 16.04
N SER A 293 7.71 -22.44 16.26
CA SER A 293 6.46 -23.20 16.26
C SER A 293 5.55 -22.79 17.41
N GLN A 294 4.25 -23.09 17.35
CA GLN A 294 3.33 -22.79 18.46
C GLN A 294 3.84 -23.30 19.81
N GLN A 295 4.29 -24.56 19.87
CA GLN A 295 4.86 -25.15 21.10
C GLN A 295 6.11 -24.40 21.57
N ALA A 296 7.04 -24.12 20.66
CA ALA A 296 8.25 -23.38 20.99
C ALA A 296 7.93 -21.98 21.52
N ARG A 297 6.93 -21.28 20.97
CA ARG A 297 6.50 -19.95 21.47
C ARG A 297 6.01 -19.99 22.91
N ILE A 298 5.25 -21.03 23.29
CA ILE A 298 4.71 -21.20 24.65
C ILE A 298 5.85 -21.37 25.65
N PHE A 299 6.81 -22.25 25.36
CA PHE A 299 7.89 -22.59 26.29
C PHE A 299 9.12 -21.68 26.19
N TYR A 300 9.22 -20.84 25.15
CA TYR A 300 10.37 -19.99 24.86
C TYR A 300 10.84 -19.19 26.07
N GLN A 301 9.92 -18.52 26.79
CA GLN A 301 10.29 -17.69 27.94
C GLN A 301 10.84 -18.51 29.11
N ARG A 302 10.29 -19.72 29.34
CA ARG A 302 10.75 -20.64 30.39
C ARG A 302 12.17 -21.14 30.08
N VAL A 303 12.40 -21.55 28.84
CA VAL A 303 13.72 -21.98 28.33
C VAL A 303 14.73 -20.84 28.45
N LEU A 304 14.38 -19.65 27.94
CA LEU A 304 15.26 -18.48 27.97
C LEU A 304 15.65 -18.11 29.41
N LYS A 305 14.68 -18.07 30.34
CA LYS A 305 14.94 -17.74 31.74
C LYS A 305 15.93 -18.72 32.37
N ARG A 306 15.70 -20.03 32.21
CA ARG A 306 16.58 -21.08 32.75
C ARG A 306 17.97 -21.05 32.14
N ALA A 307 18.08 -20.82 30.82
CA ALA A 307 19.37 -20.69 30.15
C ALA A 307 20.19 -19.50 30.67
N VAL A 308 19.54 -18.35 30.94
CA VAL A 308 20.18 -17.17 31.56
C VAL A 308 20.63 -17.46 32.99
N GLU A 309 19.81 -18.17 33.78
CA GLU A 309 20.14 -18.54 35.17
C GLU A 309 21.37 -19.45 35.26
N LEU A 310 21.50 -20.43 34.35
CA LEU A 310 22.61 -21.37 34.35
C LEU A 310 23.91 -20.78 33.78
N SER A 311 23.81 -19.98 32.71
CA SER A 311 24.98 -19.50 31.96
C SER A 311 25.45 -18.10 32.37
N GLY A 312 24.58 -17.30 32.99
CA GLY A 312 24.78 -15.86 33.19
C GLY A 312 24.74 -15.02 31.90
N GLN A 313 24.58 -15.65 30.72
CA GLN A 313 24.61 -14.98 29.42
C GLN A 313 23.36 -14.14 29.19
N LYS A 314 23.53 -12.95 28.62
CA LYS A 314 22.44 -11.98 28.37
C LYS A 314 22.33 -11.54 26.91
N THR A 315 23.22 -12.03 26.06
CA THR A 315 23.25 -11.75 24.62
C THR A 315 22.65 -12.93 23.86
N ALA A 316 22.05 -12.66 22.70
CA ALA A 316 21.53 -13.72 21.84
C ALA A 316 22.63 -14.70 21.41
N GLU A 317 23.82 -14.17 21.10
CA GLU A 317 25.01 -14.94 20.71
C GLU A 317 25.53 -15.80 21.87
N GLY A 318 25.70 -15.22 23.06
CA GLY A 318 26.16 -15.99 24.23
C GLY A 318 25.16 -17.06 24.68
N LEU A 319 23.85 -16.80 24.56
CA LEU A 319 22.83 -17.81 24.84
C LEU A 319 22.80 -18.93 23.80
N TYR A 320 22.99 -18.59 22.52
CA TYR A 320 23.13 -19.59 21.46
C TYR A 320 24.35 -20.48 21.71
N GLU A 321 25.53 -19.88 21.93
CA GLU A 321 26.78 -20.59 22.21
C GLU A 321 26.64 -21.53 23.40
N PHE A 322 26.06 -21.05 24.51
CA PHE A 322 25.79 -21.85 25.69
C PHE A 322 24.85 -23.02 25.41
N LEU A 323 23.72 -22.79 24.73
CA LEU A 323 22.75 -23.85 24.46
C LEU A 323 23.33 -24.94 23.54
N THR A 324 24.28 -24.58 22.68
CA THR A 324 24.98 -25.53 21.79
C THR A 324 26.27 -26.11 22.38
N SER A 325 26.70 -25.68 23.57
CA SER A 325 27.92 -26.19 24.17
C SER A 325 27.75 -27.64 24.66
N PRO A 326 28.85 -28.40 24.80
CA PRO A 326 28.81 -29.72 25.43
C PRO A 326 28.28 -29.61 26.87
N ALA A 327 27.44 -30.56 27.28
CA ALA A 327 27.01 -30.71 28.66
C ALA A 327 28.02 -31.57 29.43
N GLU A 328 28.70 -30.99 30.41
CA GLU A 328 29.63 -31.74 31.26
C GLU A 328 28.88 -32.69 32.22
N GLY A 329 29.50 -33.85 32.50
CA GLY A 329 29.01 -34.83 33.48
C GLY A 329 28.07 -35.91 32.96
N GLU A 330 27.79 -35.96 31.65
CA GLU A 330 26.93 -36.99 31.04
C GLU A 330 27.74 -38.16 30.46
N ARG A 331 27.19 -39.38 30.54
CA ARG A 331 27.83 -40.59 29.96
C ARG A 331 27.83 -40.61 28.42
N ARG A 332 27.03 -39.76 27.79
CA ARG A 332 26.95 -39.58 26.33
C ARG A 332 27.25 -38.12 25.98
N PRO A 333 27.79 -37.83 24.79
CA PRO A 333 27.93 -36.44 24.33
C PRO A 333 26.54 -35.85 24.11
N VAL A 334 26.07 -35.10 25.09
CA VAL A 334 24.79 -34.38 25.08
C VAL A 334 25.10 -32.89 25.00
N VAL A 335 24.31 -32.15 24.24
CA VAL A 335 24.43 -30.68 24.17
C VAL A 335 23.52 -30.02 25.21
N MET A 336 23.87 -28.80 25.65
CA MET A 336 23.15 -28.14 26.75
C MET A 336 21.65 -27.98 26.51
N TYR A 337 21.21 -27.73 25.27
CA TYR A 337 19.77 -27.63 24.99
C TYR A 337 19.02 -28.95 25.17
N GLU A 338 19.65 -30.10 24.95
CA GLU A 338 19.02 -31.42 25.17
C GLU A 338 18.88 -31.70 26.66
N LYS A 339 19.95 -31.45 27.43
CA LYS A 339 19.92 -31.55 28.89
C LYS A 339 18.85 -30.65 29.50
N LEU A 340 18.80 -29.38 29.06
CA LEU A 340 17.77 -28.43 29.49
C LEU A 340 16.37 -28.88 29.09
N GLY A 341 16.23 -29.46 27.90
CA GLY A 341 14.97 -30.04 27.43
C GLY A 341 14.47 -31.14 28.36
N MET A 342 15.34 -32.08 28.73
CA MET A 342 15.01 -33.15 29.69
C MET A 342 14.62 -32.61 31.06
N GLU A 343 15.37 -31.64 31.61
CA GLU A 343 15.05 -30.98 32.89
C GLU A 343 13.68 -30.28 32.87
N LEU A 344 13.32 -29.67 31.73
CA LEU A 344 12.08 -28.91 31.59
C LEU A 344 10.89 -29.75 31.10
N GLY A 345 11.10 -31.03 30.78
CA GLY A 345 10.08 -31.92 30.21
C GLY A 345 9.70 -31.54 28.77
N LEU A 346 10.64 -31.02 27.98
CA LEU A 346 10.44 -30.55 26.62
C LEU A 346 11.09 -31.50 25.60
N HIS A 347 10.40 -31.72 24.48
CA HIS A 347 10.92 -32.52 23.39
C HIS A 347 12.12 -31.83 22.71
N SER A 348 13.10 -32.61 22.23
CA SER A 348 14.32 -32.11 21.57
C SER A 348 13.99 -31.19 20.39
N SER A 349 13.00 -31.54 19.57
CA SER A 349 12.55 -30.71 18.44
C SER A 349 12.09 -29.31 18.84
N THR A 350 11.48 -29.14 20.02
CA THR A 350 11.08 -27.82 20.54
C THR A 350 12.30 -26.99 20.92
N MET A 351 13.27 -27.64 21.59
CA MET A 351 14.53 -27.01 21.97
C MET A 351 15.36 -26.62 20.74
N GLU A 352 15.50 -27.51 19.76
CA GLU A 352 16.17 -27.22 18.49
C GLU A 352 15.52 -26.06 17.74
N ASN A 353 14.19 -25.99 17.71
CA ASN A 353 13.48 -24.88 17.08
C ASN A 353 13.78 -23.52 17.77
N ILE A 354 13.88 -23.51 19.11
CA ILE A 354 14.30 -22.31 19.88
C ILE A 354 15.75 -21.94 19.57
N VAL A 355 16.67 -22.92 19.55
CA VAL A 355 18.09 -22.69 19.23
C VAL A 355 18.25 -22.16 17.80
N ARG A 356 17.53 -22.72 16.82
CA ARG A 356 17.51 -22.21 15.44
C ARG A 356 16.97 -20.78 15.35
N ALA A 357 15.96 -20.43 16.15
CA ALA A 357 15.45 -19.06 16.20
C ALA A 357 16.48 -18.07 16.77
N LEU A 358 17.26 -18.47 17.79
CA LEU A 358 18.36 -17.67 18.32
C LEU A 358 19.50 -17.52 17.29
N LEU A 359 19.89 -18.60 16.63
CA LEU A 359 20.90 -18.55 15.56
C LEU A 359 20.44 -17.61 14.43
N ALA A 360 19.20 -17.76 13.95
CA ALA A 360 18.65 -16.91 12.91
C ALA A 360 18.66 -15.43 13.30
N LEU A 361 18.42 -15.12 14.57
CA LEU A 361 18.53 -13.76 15.10
C LEU A 361 19.98 -13.24 15.08
N VAL A 362 20.95 -14.06 15.49
CA VAL A 362 22.39 -13.70 15.49
C VAL A 362 22.90 -13.47 14.06
N GLU A 363 22.56 -14.38 13.14
CA GLU A 363 22.93 -14.33 11.72
C GLU A 363 22.38 -13.10 10.98
N THR A 364 21.33 -12.45 11.52
CA THR A 364 20.89 -11.18 10.94
C THR A 364 21.98 -10.11 10.98
N GLY A 365 22.93 -10.20 11.92
CA GLY A 365 23.94 -9.19 12.15
C GLY A 365 23.36 -7.83 12.57
N LEU A 366 22.09 -7.77 12.96
CA LEU A 366 21.38 -6.56 13.39
C LEU A 366 21.30 -6.44 14.92
N VAL A 367 21.82 -7.42 15.67
CA VAL A 367 21.77 -7.45 17.15
C VAL A 367 23.13 -7.14 17.77
N ASP A 368 23.12 -6.29 18.80
CA ASP A 368 24.29 -5.86 19.57
C ASP A 368 25.44 -5.40 18.67
N VAL A 369 25.12 -4.46 17.77
CA VAL A 369 26.02 -4.04 16.70
C VAL A 369 27.13 -3.15 17.25
N VAL A 370 28.35 -3.66 17.20
CA VAL A 370 29.60 -2.96 17.54
C VAL A 370 30.57 -3.08 16.36
N GLY A 371 31.20 -1.97 15.97
CA GLY A 371 32.20 -1.96 14.92
C GLY A 371 32.71 -0.55 14.60
N GLY A 372 33.93 -0.42 14.08
CA GLY A 372 34.49 0.87 13.67
C GLY A 372 34.64 1.89 14.81
N GLY A 373 34.81 1.42 16.05
CA GLY A 373 34.96 2.25 17.25
C GLY A 373 33.65 2.79 17.84
N PHE A 374 32.48 2.31 17.39
CA PHE A 374 31.20 2.73 17.94
C PHE A 374 30.20 1.57 18.05
N ARG A 375 29.17 1.79 18.87
CA ARG A 375 27.99 0.94 19.03
C ARG A 375 26.78 1.58 18.37
N VAL A 376 25.90 0.75 17.81
CA VAL A 376 24.56 1.16 17.36
C VAL A 376 23.54 0.49 18.25
N VAL A 377 22.47 1.22 18.60
CA VAL A 377 21.42 0.76 19.52
C VAL A 377 20.05 1.02 18.94
N GLU A 378 19.05 0.47 19.63
CA GLU A 378 17.67 0.59 19.20
C GLU A 378 17.13 1.98 19.57
N PRO A 379 16.65 2.78 18.59
CA PRO A 379 16.21 4.14 18.84
C PRO A 379 14.89 4.16 19.63
N ARG A 380 14.53 5.36 20.11
CA ARG A 380 13.27 5.59 20.83
C ARG A 380 12.04 5.67 19.91
N TYR A 381 12.13 5.21 18.66
CA TYR A 381 11.01 5.18 17.71
C TYR A 381 10.16 6.48 17.73
N ASP A 382 10.84 7.62 17.69
CA ASP A 382 10.18 8.89 17.48
C ASP A 382 9.87 9.02 15.98
N PHE A 383 8.59 8.85 15.65
CA PHE A 383 8.09 8.88 14.28
C PHE A 383 7.50 10.26 13.93
N SER A 384 7.82 11.32 14.66
CA SER A 384 7.34 12.67 14.33
C SER A 384 7.63 13.05 12.87
N GLY A 385 6.62 13.52 12.15
CA GLY A 385 6.75 13.90 10.74
C GLY A 385 6.91 12.69 9.81
N TYR A 386 7.63 12.89 8.72
CA TYR A 386 7.85 11.86 7.70
C TYR A 386 9.12 11.04 7.95
N THR A 387 8.94 9.76 8.25
CA THR A 387 10.01 8.79 8.53
C THR A 387 10.02 7.67 7.50
N VAL A 388 11.18 7.41 6.91
CA VAL A 388 11.45 6.28 6.02
C VAL A 388 12.27 5.24 6.78
N VAL A 389 11.84 3.98 6.75
CA VAL A 389 12.61 2.83 7.23
C VAL A 389 13.25 2.17 6.02
N ASP A 390 14.55 2.39 5.82
CA ASP A 390 15.28 1.88 4.66
C ASP A 390 15.68 0.41 4.89
N ILE A 391 14.92 -0.49 4.27
CA ILE A 391 15.16 -1.94 4.33
C ILE A 391 15.64 -2.48 2.97
N SER A 392 15.91 -1.61 2.00
CA SER A 392 16.14 -1.93 0.59
C SER A 392 17.41 -2.73 0.25
N ARG A 393 18.32 -2.93 1.20
CA ARG A 393 19.54 -3.78 1.03
C ARG A 393 19.72 -4.77 2.15
N LEU A 394 18.63 -5.07 2.84
CA LEU A 394 18.54 -6.20 3.72
C LEU A 394 17.96 -7.37 2.93
N ASN A 395 18.32 -8.60 3.32
CA ASN A 395 17.65 -9.80 2.82
C ASN A 395 16.23 -9.91 3.41
N VAL A 396 15.38 -10.75 2.83
CA VAL A 396 13.95 -10.86 3.22
C VAL A 396 13.78 -11.14 4.71
N HIS A 397 14.61 -12.00 5.32
CA HIS A 397 14.53 -12.31 6.75
C HIS A 397 14.84 -11.09 7.64
N GLN A 398 15.90 -10.36 7.32
CA GLN A 398 16.27 -9.11 7.99
C GLN A 398 15.20 -8.04 7.80
N GLN A 399 14.64 -7.91 6.59
CA GLN A 399 13.55 -6.98 6.31
C GLN A 399 12.33 -7.29 7.20
N ARG A 400 11.88 -8.55 7.24
CA ARG A 400 10.75 -8.98 8.07
C ARG A 400 10.97 -8.69 9.55
N LEU A 401 12.16 -8.99 10.09
CA LEU A 401 12.52 -8.66 11.47
C LEU A 401 12.36 -7.15 11.77
N VAL A 402 12.91 -6.30 10.89
CA VAL A 402 12.82 -4.84 11.04
C VAL A 402 11.37 -4.38 10.92
N VAL A 403 10.63 -4.86 9.92
CA VAL A 403 9.23 -4.50 9.67
C VAL A 403 8.36 -4.85 10.86
N TYR A 404 8.37 -6.10 11.34
CA TYR A 404 7.56 -6.51 12.48
C TYR A 404 7.95 -5.76 13.76
N ARG A 405 9.23 -5.47 13.96
CA ARG A 405 9.68 -4.68 15.10
C ARG A 405 9.19 -3.22 15.04
N ILE A 406 9.26 -2.59 13.86
CA ILE A 406 8.78 -1.23 13.64
C ILE A 406 7.26 -1.16 13.80
N LEU A 407 6.52 -2.12 13.24
CA LEU A 407 5.07 -2.18 13.34
C LEU A 407 4.61 -2.32 14.80
N ASP A 408 5.29 -3.15 15.59
CA ASP A 408 5.03 -3.26 17.04
C ASP A 408 5.38 -1.96 17.79
N ALA A 409 6.47 -1.28 17.41
CA ALA A 409 6.82 0.03 17.98
C ALA A 409 5.80 1.11 17.62
N VAL A 410 5.34 1.17 16.36
CA VAL A 410 4.27 2.06 15.91
C VAL A 410 3.02 1.77 16.71
N TYR A 411 2.61 0.52 16.84
CA TYR A 411 1.41 0.16 17.61
C TYR A 411 1.46 0.62 19.08
N ARG A 412 2.63 0.50 19.74
CA ARG A 412 2.83 0.90 21.13
C ARG A 412 2.91 2.42 21.34
N ARG A 413 3.31 3.18 20.31
CA ARG A 413 3.63 4.63 20.42
C ARG A 413 2.79 5.53 19.50
N ALA A 414 1.93 4.97 18.67
CA ALA A 414 1.14 5.71 17.71
C ALA A 414 0.29 6.76 18.42
N ARG A 415 0.31 7.96 17.87
CA ARG A 415 -0.65 9.02 18.18
C ARG A 415 -1.84 8.88 17.23
N PRO A 416 -3.03 9.40 17.62
CA PRO A 416 -4.12 9.60 16.66
C PRO A 416 -3.55 10.31 15.42
N THR A 417 -3.88 9.82 14.21
CA THR A 417 -3.36 10.29 12.90
C THR A 417 -1.99 9.74 12.45
N THR A 418 -1.58 8.56 12.92
CA THR A 418 -0.41 7.87 12.35
C THR A 418 -0.75 7.19 11.03
N ALA A 419 0.06 7.35 9.99
CA ALA A 419 -0.03 6.60 8.73
C ALA A 419 1.20 5.70 8.52
N VAL A 420 0.98 4.43 8.24
CA VAL A 420 2.01 3.45 7.89
C VAL A 420 1.87 3.09 6.42
N LEU A 421 2.93 3.28 5.65
CA LEU A 421 2.97 2.95 4.23
C LEU A 421 3.87 1.74 4.05
N ILE A 422 3.35 0.68 3.44
CA ILE A 422 4.05 -0.59 3.28
C ILE A 422 4.14 -0.88 1.78
N ASP A 423 5.31 -0.60 1.18
CA ASP A 423 5.56 -0.99 -0.20
C ASP A 423 6.02 -2.43 -0.28
N GLU A 424 5.65 -3.11 -1.36
CA GLU A 424 5.81 -4.55 -1.53
C GLU A 424 5.32 -5.38 -0.33
N ALA A 425 4.08 -5.12 0.08
CA ALA A 425 3.45 -5.75 1.24
C ALA A 425 3.47 -7.29 1.23
N HIS A 426 3.50 -7.93 0.05
CA HIS A 426 3.59 -9.39 -0.11
C HIS A 426 4.90 -9.97 0.47
N LEU A 427 5.99 -9.19 0.51
CA LEU A 427 7.26 -9.61 1.12
C LEU A 427 7.15 -9.78 2.64
N PHE A 428 6.21 -9.08 3.26
CA PHE A 428 6.06 -9.04 4.72
C PHE A 428 4.86 -9.83 5.20
N PHE A 429 3.78 -9.84 4.42
CA PHE A 429 2.56 -10.58 4.72
C PHE A 429 2.26 -11.58 3.58
N PRO A 430 3.13 -12.58 3.35
CA PRO A 430 2.94 -13.54 2.28
C PRO A 430 1.77 -14.48 2.57
N GLN A 431 1.14 -14.99 1.51
CA GLN A 431 0.31 -16.19 1.60
C GLN A 431 1.24 -17.39 1.84
N THR A 432 1.03 -18.14 2.92
CA THR A 432 1.87 -19.26 3.32
C THR A 432 1.02 -20.51 3.56
N ARG A 433 1.64 -21.69 3.41
CA ARG A 433 1.03 -22.98 3.78
C ARG A 433 1.37 -23.41 5.20
N SER A 434 2.30 -22.72 5.85
CA SER A 434 2.70 -23.01 7.23
C SER A 434 1.71 -22.38 8.19
N GLU A 435 0.98 -23.21 8.96
CA GLU A 435 0.03 -22.75 9.98
C GLU A 435 0.71 -21.86 11.04
N ASP A 436 1.95 -22.19 11.43
CA ASP A 436 2.74 -21.41 12.40
C ASP A 436 3.06 -19.99 11.91
N GLU A 437 3.42 -19.87 10.62
CA GLU A 437 3.71 -18.60 9.98
C GLU A 437 2.42 -17.82 9.71
N GLN A 438 1.36 -18.50 9.29
CA GLN A 438 0.04 -17.88 9.07
C GLN A 438 -0.48 -17.28 10.38
N ALA A 439 -0.50 -18.04 11.47
CA ALA A 439 -0.91 -17.56 12.78
C ALA A 439 -0.03 -16.39 13.28
N PHE A 440 1.26 -16.38 12.95
CA PHE A 440 2.14 -15.26 13.25
C PHE A 440 1.74 -13.98 12.49
N ILE A 441 1.55 -14.09 11.18
CA ILE A 441 1.17 -12.98 10.29
C ILE A 441 -0.19 -12.42 10.73
N GLU A 442 -1.18 -13.28 10.91
CA GLU A 442 -2.53 -12.90 11.35
C GLU A 442 -2.52 -12.23 12.74
N GLY A 443 -1.68 -12.69 13.66
CA GLY A 443 -1.49 -12.07 14.96
C GLY A 443 -0.89 -10.65 14.90
N HIS A 444 -0.10 -10.33 13.87
CA HIS A 444 0.36 -8.97 13.58
C HIS A 444 -0.70 -8.14 12.87
N LEU A 445 -1.32 -8.70 11.83
CA LEU A 445 -2.37 -8.02 11.05
C LEU A 445 -3.56 -7.64 11.93
N THR A 446 -4.02 -8.53 12.82
CA THR A 446 -5.11 -8.24 13.76
C THR A 446 -4.77 -7.07 14.68
N ARG A 447 -3.52 -6.99 15.18
CA ARG A 447 -3.07 -5.86 16.02
C ARG A 447 -2.99 -4.55 15.22
N LEU A 448 -2.50 -4.61 13.99
CA LEU A 448 -2.38 -3.44 13.13
C LEU A 448 -3.72 -2.89 12.67
N THR A 449 -4.71 -3.76 12.47
CA THR A 449 -5.97 -3.37 11.84
C THR A 449 -7.11 -3.20 12.82
N ARG A 450 -7.44 -4.24 13.60
CA ARG A 450 -8.57 -4.19 14.55
C ARG A 450 -8.29 -3.22 15.70
N LEU A 451 -7.08 -3.26 16.28
CA LEU A 451 -6.69 -2.37 17.37
C LEU A 451 -6.10 -1.04 16.87
N GLY A 452 -5.55 -1.01 15.65
CA GLY A 452 -5.05 0.20 15.02
C GLY A 452 -6.14 1.18 14.61
N ARG A 453 -7.31 0.70 14.14
CA ARG A 453 -8.50 1.54 13.86
C ARG A 453 -8.92 2.35 15.09
N ALA A 454 -9.01 1.71 16.26
CA ALA A 454 -9.35 2.36 17.52
C ALA A 454 -8.32 3.42 17.96
N ARG A 455 -7.06 3.30 17.53
CA ARG A 455 -5.99 4.26 17.79
C ARG A 455 -5.78 5.29 16.68
N GLY A 456 -6.60 5.24 15.62
CA GLY A 456 -6.51 6.13 14.48
C GLY A 456 -5.26 5.91 13.61
N ILE A 457 -4.75 4.68 13.54
CA ILE A 457 -3.64 4.27 12.68
C ILE A 457 -4.18 3.91 11.29
N ALA A 458 -3.76 4.65 10.28
CA ALA A 458 -3.97 4.30 8.87
C ALA A 458 -2.84 3.40 8.36
N VAL A 459 -3.18 2.41 7.54
CA VAL A 459 -2.19 1.54 6.88
C VAL A 459 -2.48 1.52 5.39
N VAL A 460 -1.49 1.83 4.57
CA VAL A 460 -1.54 1.73 3.11
C VAL A 460 -0.64 0.59 2.68
N PHE A 461 -1.23 -0.52 2.28
CA PHE A 461 -0.54 -1.66 1.71
C PHE A 461 -0.40 -1.44 0.20
N ALA A 462 0.80 -1.60 -0.34
CA ALA A 462 1.04 -1.51 -1.76
C ALA A 462 1.73 -2.79 -2.26
N THR A 463 1.20 -3.42 -3.31
CA THR A 463 1.78 -4.63 -3.89
C THR A 463 1.57 -4.69 -5.40
N HIS A 464 2.49 -5.31 -6.12
CA HIS A 464 2.29 -5.71 -7.52
C HIS A 464 1.93 -7.19 -7.68
N MET A 465 2.04 -7.97 -6.59
CA MET A 465 1.71 -9.39 -6.51
C MET A 465 0.64 -9.59 -5.43
N PRO A 466 -0.64 -9.33 -5.73
CA PRO A 466 -1.73 -9.54 -4.77
C PRO A 466 -2.05 -11.02 -4.57
N THR A 467 -1.64 -11.91 -5.49
CA THR A 467 -1.80 -13.36 -5.33
C THR A 467 -0.99 -13.93 -4.18
N ASP A 468 0.17 -13.32 -3.95
CA ASP A 468 1.15 -13.74 -2.95
C ASP A 468 0.94 -12.98 -1.63
N LEU A 469 -0.01 -12.05 -1.58
CA LEU A 469 -0.39 -11.32 -0.39
C LEU A 469 -1.41 -12.12 0.41
N ASN A 470 -1.25 -12.11 1.73
CA ASN A 470 -2.19 -12.76 2.65
C ASN A 470 -3.62 -12.19 2.49
N ASP A 471 -4.61 -13.09 2.36
CA ASP A 471 -6.02 -12.72 2.13
C ASP A 471 -6.61 -11.83 3.22
N VAL A 472 -6.13 -11.95 4.45
CA VAL A 472 -6.55 -11.11 5.58
C VAL A 472 -6.25 -9.63 5.29
N VAL A 473 -5.16 -9.30 4.58
CA VAL A 473 -4.87 -7.91 4.16
C VAL A 473 -5.92 -7.41 3.15
N VAL A 474 -6.31 -8.26 2.20
CA VAL A 474 -7.31 -7.93 1.18
C VAL A 474 -8.68 -7.71 1.80
N GLN A 475 -9.04 -8.52 2.80
CA GLN A 475 -10.30 -8.42 3.54
C GLN A 475 -10.36 -7.21 4.48
N LEU A 476 -9.24 -6.85 5.12
CA LEU A 476 -9.18 -5.75 6.10
C LEU A 476 -9.09 -4.36 5.46
N ALA A 477 -8.68 -4.28 4.20
CA ALA A 477 -8.60 -3.03 3.45
C ALA A 477 -9.97 -2.67 2.86
N ASN A 478 -10.70 -1.78 3.54
CA ASN A 478 -12.02 -1.34 3.08
C ASN A 478 -11.94 -0.42 1.85
N THR A 479 -10.76 0.12 1.55
CA THR A 479 -10.50 0.90 0.34
C THR A 479 -9.51 0.14 -0.54
N LYS A 480 -9.89 -0.13 -1.78
CA LYS A 480 -9.04 -0.73 -2.82
C LYS A 480 -8.79 0.31 -3.90
N VAL A 481 -7.52 0.61 -4.16
CA VAL A 481 -7.08 1.46 -5.28
C VAL A 481 -6.33 0.57 -6.26
N ILE A 482 -6.94 0.30 -7.41
CA ILE A 482 -6.48 -0.71 -8.35
C ILE A 482 -6.02 0.02 -9.61
N LEU A 483 -4.71 0.05 -9.85
CA LEU A 483 -4.12 0.51 -11.10
C LEU A 483 -4.03 -0.65 -12.11
N ARG A 484 -3.52 -0.37 -13.32
CA ARG A 484 -3.34 -1.36 -14.38
C ARG A 484 -2.80 -2.69 -13.86
N SER A 485 -3.59 -3.75 -14.05
CA SER A 485 -3.29 -5.11 -13.57
C SER A 485 -3.89 -6.17 -14.50
N ASP A 486 -3.34 -7.38 -14.46
CA ASP A 486 -3.81 -8.49 -15.30
C ASP A 486 -5.24 -8.93 -14.93
N LEU A 487 -5.97 -9.48 -15.91
CA LEU A 487 -7.38 -9.87 -15.74
C LEU A 487 -7.64 -10.79 -14.55
N LYS A 488 -6.74 -11.75 -14.28
CA LYS A 488 -6.84 -12.66 -13.12
C LYS A 488 -6.77 -11.91 -11.78
N ILE A 489 -5.92 -10.89 -11.70
CA ILE A 489 -5.79 -10.04 -10.51
C ILE A 489 -7.05 -9.20 -10.33
N LEU A 490 -7.56 -8.61 -11.43
CA LEU A 490 -8.76 -7.79 -11.39
C LEU A 490 -10.00 -8.58 -10.97
N ASP A 491 -10.12 -9.82 -11.44
CA ASP A 491 -11.19 -10.74 -11.03
C ASP A 491 -11.11 -11.06 -9.53
N ARG A 492 -9.94 -11.42 -9.01
CA ARG A 492 -9.70 -11.66 -7.57
C ARG A 492 -10.03 -10.46 -6.68
N LEU A 493 -9.94 -9.24 -7.20
CA LEU A 493 -10.23 -8.02 -6.45
C LEU A 493 -11.68 -7.55 -6.58
N ASP A 494 -12.56 -8.36 -7.16
CA ASP A 494 -13.98 -8.09 -7.40
C ASP A 494 -14.21 -6.86 -8.30
N VAL A 495 -13.33 -6.65 -9.29
CA VAL A 495 -13.55 -5.62 -10.32
C VAL A 495 -14.59 -6.15 -11.31
N PRO A 496 -15.66 -5.41 -11.65
CA PRO A 496 -16.67 -5.86 -12.61
C PRO A 496 -16.10 -6.09 -14.02
N ALA A 497 -16.68 -7.03 -14.77
CA ALA A 497 -16.21 -7.36 -16.12
C ALA A 497 -16.18 -6.14 -17.07
N LYS A 498 -17.14 -5.21 -16.92
CA LYS A 498 -17.22 -3.96 -17.70
C LYS A 498 -15.98 -3.07 -17.53
N ASP A 499 -15.37 -3.09 -16.34
CA ASP A 499 -14.21 -2.27 -15.97
C ASP A 499 -12.88 -2.98 -16.26
N ARG A 500 -12.85 -4.33 -16.17
CA ARG A 500 -11.65 -5.15 -16.41
C ARG A 500 -11.00 -4.88 -17.76
N ARG A 501 -11.82 -4.77 -18.82
CA ARG A 501 -11.32 -4.55 -20.19
C ARG A 501 -10.54 -3.24 -20.34
N PHE A 502 -10.94 -2.20 -19.61
CA PHE A 502 -10.26 -0.91 -19.62
C PHE A 502 -9.04 -0.93 -18.71
N LEU A 503 -9.20 -1.46 -17.49
CA LEU A 503 -8.17 -1.41 -16.48
C LEU A 503 -6.96 -2.30 -16.83
N ALA A 504 -7.15 -3.38 -17.58
CA ALA A 504 -6.05 -4.23 -18.05
C ALA A 504 -5.07 -3.50 -18.99
N VAL A 505 -5.55 -2.53 -19.77
CA VAL A 505 -4.76 -1.76 -20.74
C VAL A 505 -4.59 -0.29 -20.35
N ALA A 506 -5.04 0.09 -19.16
CA ALA A 506 -5.09 1.49 -18.74
C ALA A 506 -3.71 2.17 -18.74
N ASP A 507 -3.71 3.46 -19.07
CA ASP A 507 -2.52 4.29 -19.00
C ASP A 507 -1.98 4.41 -17.57
N LYS A 508 -0.70 4.74 -17.47
CA LYS A 508 -0.02 4.99 -16.19
C LYS A 508 -0.77 6.08 -15.40
N GLY A 509 -1.04 5.79 -14.12
CA GLY A 509 -1.70 6.72 -13.22
C GLY A 509 -3.23 6.71 -13.29
N ILE A 510 -3.85 5.84 -14.10
CA ILE A 510 -5.28 5.57 -14.01
C ILE A 510 -5.53 4.50 -12.95
N ALA A 511 -6.42 4.79 -12.02
CA ALA A 511 -6.78 3.92 -10.92
C ALA A 511 -8.30 3.77 -10.82
N TYR A 512 -8.77 2.54 -10.66
CA TYR A 512 -10.13 2.22 -10.25
C TYR A 512 -10.18 2.18 -8.72
N VAL A 513 -11.04 2.98 -8.11
CA VAL A 513 -11.11 3.13 -6.66
C VAL A 513 -12.46 2.67 -6.15
N ARG A 514 -12.43 1.70 -5.23
CA ARG A 514 -13.59 1.24 -4.45
C ARG A 514 -13.35 1.55 -2.98
N SER A 515 -14.27 2.26 -2.35
CA SER A 515 -14.22 2.58 -0.93
C SER A 515 -15.64 2.64 -0.39
N TYR A 516 -15.84 2.32 0.89
CA TYR A 516 -17.12 2.53 1.56
C TYR A 516 -17.52 4.02 1.63
N ALA A 517 -16.54 4.92 1.48
CA ALA A 517 -16.78 6.37 1.44
C ALA A 517 -17.35 6.85 0.10
N TYR A 518 -17.40 5.99 -0.93
CA TYR A 518 -17.95 6.32 -2.25
C TYR A 518 -19.17 5.45 -2.50
N ARG A 519 -20.23 6.05 -3.05
CA ARG A 519 -21.46 5.33 -3.42
C ARG A 519 -21.23 4.35 -4.57
N HIS A 520 -20.35 4.73 -5.49
CA HIS A 520 -19.97 3.94 -6.65
C HIS A 520 -18.45 3.87 -6.76
N PRO A 521 -17.90 2.77 -7.31
CA PRO A 521 -16.52 2.76 -7.76
C PRO A 521 -16.30 3.82 -8.84
N ILE A 522 -15.13 4.45 -8.82
CA ILE A 522 -14.79 5.55 -9.73
C ILE A 522 -13.40 5.38 -10.32
N TYR A 523 -13.19 5.93 -11.51
CA TYR A 523 -11.86 6.07 -12.09
C TYR A 523 -11.22 7.38 -11.63
N VAL A 524 -9.95 7.32 -11.28
CA VAL A 524 -9.15 8.45 -10.80
C VAL A 524 -7.87 8.53 -11.61
N LYS A 525 -7.57 9.72 -12.15
CA LYS A 525 -6.29 10.04 -12.75
C LYS A 525 -5.37 10.67 -11.70
N VAL A 526 -4.39 9.90 -11.26
CA VAL A 526 -3.40 10.32 -10.27
C VAL A 526 -2.56 11.46 -10.85
N GLN A 527 -2.53 12.58 -10.13
CA GLN A 527 -1.70 13.73 -10.49
C GLN A 527 -0.32 13.57 -9.86
N LYS A 528 0.72 13.60 -10.69
CA LYS A 528 2.12 13.50 -10.23
C LYS A 528 2.64 14.89 -9.87
N THR A 529 2.75 15.18 -8.58
CA THR A 529 3.37 16.37 -7.99
C THR A 529 4.69 16.07 -7.26
N VAL A 530 4.94 14.80 -6.94
CA VAL A 530 6.15 14.33 -6.25
C VAL A 530 7.22 13.90 -7.23
N ALA A 531 8.48 14.14 -6.83
CA ALA A 531 9.64 13.57 -7.49
C ALA A 531 9.57 12.04 -7.44
N HIS A 532 9.83 11.40 -8.57
CA HIS A 532 9.98 9.95 -8.68
C HIS A 532 11.06 9.67 -9.71
N PHE A 533 12.10 8.96 -9.28
CA PHE A 533 13.20 8.52 -10.10
C PHE A 533 13.00 7.02 -10.34
N GLY A 534 12.85 6.63 -11.61
CA GLY A 534 12.36 5.30 -11.97
C GLY A 534 11.36 5.38 -13.11
#